data_AF-A0A7U9N1Y6-F1
#
_entry.id   AF-A0A7U9N1Y6-F1
#
_cell.length_a   1.000
_cell.length_b   1.000
_cell.length_c   1.000
_cell.angle_alpha   90.00
_cell.angle_beta   90.00
_cell.angle_gamma   90.00
#
_symmetry.space_group_name_H-M   'P 1'
#
loop_
_entity.id
_entity.type
_entity.pdbx_description
1 polymer ?
#
loop_
_entity_poly.entity_id
_entity_poly.type
_entity_poly.pdbx_seq_one_letter_code
_entity_poly.pdbx_strand_id
1 'polypeptide(L)'
;MDKQNNAILYGVPKVAYGQDGCTPFPMCIQSCAKYLGLRVDYTRAMAESGAAFRLVWNTACWDGGNVDAIFTFDDPLKVFRCGMRAMEREFKFLRRMPETKKEDYMDFICREIDAGYPVIALGIIGPPEACVITGYQDGGKVLMGWNVFQEYPEYQASVQFEKNGYFLTGDWWENPDTTALIATGTESIPPFTFTEALQNMVEALEGRMCGTYAKGILAYDAWKNALLCDRDFPADAVLPLQVERMMCQGDAMDCLSDGRSHGAKYLRRLAEQHPAMAPGLNAAAGELDGILTIIWKEMVPVLGGCERGEAQMRQLAKAENRRLLAGQIERMKAHDERAYNYIREVLDGKSPNI
;
A
#
# COMPACT_ATOMS: atom_id res chain seq x y z
N MET A 1 -18.06 -25.26 25.19
CA MET A 1 -16.84 -25.54 24.40
C MET A 1 -15.71 -24.87 25.13
N ASP A 2 -14.69 -25.61 25.53
CA ASP A 2 -13.50 -25.03 26.15
C ASP A 2 -12.82 -24.11 25.15
N LYS A 3 -12.44 -22.91 25.57
CA LYS A 3 -11.78 -21.92 24.72
C LYS A 3 -10.44 -22.50 24.29
N GLN A 4 -10.21 -22.59 22.99
CA GLN A 4 -8.99 -23.16 22.45
C GLN A 4 -7.81 -22.25 22.87
N ASN A 5 -6.75 -22.83 23.44
CA ASN A 5 -5.65 -22.01 23.96
C ASN A 5 -4.62 -21.66 22.88
N ASN A 6 -4.54 -22.46 21.81
CA ASN A 6 -3.61 -22.26 20.70
C ASN A 6 -4.27 -22.72 19.38
N ALA A 7 -4.04 -21.99 18.29
CA ALA A 7 -4.45 -22.37 16.95
C ALA A 7 -3.48 -21.81 15.89
N ILE A 8 -3.36 -22.51 14.77
CA ILE A 8 -2.49 -22.10 13.66
C ILE A 8 -3.05 -22.56 12.31
N LEU A 9 -3.06 -21.64 11.35
CA LEU A 9 -3.40 -21.84 9.95
C LEU A 9 -2.12 -22.07 9.15
N TYR A 10 -1.82 -23.33 8.87
CA TYR A 10 -0.67 -23.70 8.04
C TYR A 10 -0.95 -23.45 6.56
N GLY A 11 0.08 -23.03 5.82
CA GLY A 11 -0.02 -22.84 4.37
C GLY A 11 -0.47 -21.46 3.93
N VAL A 12 -0.60 -20.50 4.85
CA VAL A 12 -0.79 -19.08 4.50
C VAL A 12 0.51 -18.55 3.85
N PRO A 13 0.47 -18.05 2.61
CA PRO A 13 1.67 -17.60 1.90
C PRO A 13 2.42 -16.47 2.62
N LYS A 14 3.76 -16.48 2.52
CA LYS A 14 4.62 -15.43 3.09
C LYS A 14 4.29 -14.05 2.49
N VAL A 15 4.25 -13.04 3.35
CA VAL A 15 4.16 -11.62 2.98
C VAL A 15 5.53 -10.99 3.25
N ALA A 16 6.24 -10.61 2.18
CA ALA A 16 7.57 -10.01 2.24
C ALA A 16 7.85 -9.17 1.00
N TYR A 17 8.57 -8.06 1.15
CA TYR A 17 8.96 -7.22 0.02
C TYR A 17 9.78 -8.01 -1.01
N GLY A 18 9.53 -7.75 -2.29
CA GLY A 18 10.29 -8.39 -3.36
C GLY A 18 9.63 -8.25 -4.73
N GLN A 19 9.93 -9.19 -5.62
CA GLN A 19 9.43 -9.20 -7.00
C GLN A 19 7.90 -9.27 -7.09
N ASP A 20 7.25 -9.81 -6.05
CA ASP A 20 5.81 -10.02 -6.01
C ASP A 20 5.02 -8.76 -5.57
N GLY A 21 5.71 -7.69 -5.15
CA GLY A 21 5.10 -6.42 -4.76
C GLY A 21 5.78 -5.75 -3.56
N CYS A 22 5.43 -4.48 -3.32
CA CYS A 22 5.92 -3.72 -2.18
C CYS A 22 4.85 -2.95 -1.40
N THR A 23 3.55 -3.20 -1.66
CA THR A 23 2.46 -2.60 -0.88
C THR A 23 1.87 -3.61 0.11
N PRO A 24 2.08 -3.47 1.43
CA PRO A 24 1.74 -4.51 2.40
C PRO A 24 0.27 -4.94 2.42
N PHE A 25 -0.68 -3.99 2.35
CA PHE A 25 -2.10 -4.34 2.44
C PHE A 25 -2.59 -5.22 1.27
N PRO A 26 -2.37 -4.89 -0.01
CA PRO A 26 -2.70 -5.79 -1.13
C PRO A 26 -1.91 -7.10 -1.16
N MET A 27 -0.70 -7.13 -0.61
CA MET A 27 0.04 -8.40 -0.43
C MET A 27 -0.65 -9.29 0.60
N CYS A 28 -1.14 -8.72 1.71
CA CYS A 28 -1.93 -9.43 2.71
C CYS A 28 -3.24 -9.96 2.11
N ILE A 29 -3.94 -9.16 1.29
CA ILE A 29 -5.13 -9.61 0.54
C ILE A 29 -4.80 -10.83 -0.31
N GLN A 30 -3.72 -10.76 -1.11
CA GLN A 30 -3.34 -11.87 -1.99
C GLN A 30 -2.99 -13.13 -1.17
N SER A 31 -2.28 -12.98 -0.05
CA SER A 31 -1.93 -14.10 0.83
C SER A 31 -3.18 -14.77 1.42
N CYS A 32 -4.09 -13.98 1.99
CA CYS A 32 -5.37 -14.47 2.50
C CYS A 32 -6.21 -15.13 1.40
N ALA A 33 -6.32 -14.51 0.22
CA ALA A 33 -7.08 -15.05 -0.91
C ALA A 33 -6.52 -16.41 -1.38
N LYS A 34 -5.20 -16.52 -1.55
CA LYS A 34 -4.54 -17.77 -1.92
C LYS A 34 -4.80 -18.88 -0.90
N TYR A 35 -4.69 -18.56 0.39
CA TYR A 35 -4.98 -19.53 1.46
C TYR A 35 -6.44 -20.01 1.43
N LEU A 36 -7.38 -19.09 1.21
CA LEU A 36 -8.81 -19.39 1.13
C LEU A 36 -9.25 -20.00 -0.21
N GLY A 37 -8.32 -20.24 -1.16
CA GLY A 37 -8.63 -20.78 -2.49
C GLY A 37 -9.37 -19.80 -3.40
N LEU A 38 -9.29 -18.50 -3.14
CA LEU A 38 -9.94 -17.44 -3.91
C LEU A 38 -9.06 -16.97 -5.07
N ARG A 39 -9.71 -16.62 -6.19
CA ARG A 39 -9.03 -16.16 -7.41
C ARG A 39 -8.80 -14.65 -7.37
N VAL A 40 -7.93 -14.21 -6.47
CA VAL A 40 -7.46 -12.82 -6.40
C VAL A 40 -5.95 -12.80 -6.52
N ASP A 41 -5.46 -12.19 -7.59
CA ASP A 41 -4.03 -11.92 -7.74
C ASP A 41 -3.68 -10.52 -7.22
N TYR A 42 -2.38 -10.24 -7.12
CA TYR A 42 -1.88 -8.99 -6.59
C TYR A 42 -2.33 -7.79 -7.44
N THR A 43 -2.39 -7.95 -8.76
CA THR A 43 -2.93 -6.93 -9.68
C THR A 43 -4.36 -6.54 -9.32
N ARG A 44 -5.25 -7.52 -9.13
CA ARG A 44 -6.64 -7.28 -8.74
C ARG A 44 -6.72 -6.63 -7.36
N ALA A 45 -5.96 -7.14 -6.38
CA ALA A 45 -5.91 -6.59 -5.03
C ALA A 45 -5.45 -5.12 -5.02
N MET A 46 -4.41 -4.79 -5.78
CA MET A 46 -3.88 -3.43 -5.93
C MET A 46 -4.89 -2.49 -6.60
N ALA A 47 -5.46 -2.91 -7.73
CA ALA A 47 -6.34 -2.06 -8.51
C ALA A 47 -7.71 -1.85 -7.86
N GLU A 48 -8.38 -2.93 -7.41
CA GLU A 48 -9.74 -2.84 -6.87
C GLU A 48 -9.78 -2.23 -5.46
N SER A 49 -8.70 -2.33 -4.68
CA SER A 49 -8.58 -1.57 -3.42
C SER A 49 -8.35 -0.07 -3.64
N GLY A 50 -7.98 0.35 -4.86
CA GLY A 50 -7.57 1.72 -5.18
C GLY A 50 -6.08 2.00 -4.92
N ALA A 51 -5.37 1.09 -4.22
CA ALA A 51 -3.97 1.29 -3.86
C ALA A 51 -3.06 1.48 -5.08
N ALA A 52 -3.37 0.87 -6.23
CA ALA A 52 -2.63 1.05 -7.48
C ALA A 52 -2.57 2.50 -7.97
N PHE A 53 -3.55 3.31 -7.57
CA PHE A 53 -3.80 4.66 -8.07
C PHE A 53 -3.43 5.74 -7.05
N ARG A 54 -2.99 5.35 -5.86
CA ARG A 54 -2.60 6.26 -4.79
C ARG A 54 -1.28 6.97 -5.10
N LEU A 55 -1.20 8.21 -4.65
CA LEU A 55 0.02 8.93 -4.31
C LEU A 55 -0.40 9.93 -3.24
N VAL A 56 0.35 10.00 -2.15
CA VAL A 56 0.05 10.87 -1.02
C VAL A 56 1.33 11.55 -0.56
N TRP A 57 1.23 12.80 -0.13
CA TRP A 57 2.34 13.54 0.43
C TRP A 57 1.88 14.45 1.56
N ASN A 58 2.44 14.27 2.75
CA ASN A 58 2.23 15.16 3.89
C ASN A 58 2.88 16.51 3.59
N THR A 59 2.08 17.57 3.58
CA THR A 59 2.56 18.92 3.24
C THR A 59 3.24 19.61 4.44
N ALA A 60 3.13 19.06 5.64
CA ALA A 60 3.70 19.61 6.86
C ALA A 60 5.10 19.06 7.19
N CYS A 61 5.43 17.84 6.76
CA CYS A 61 6.71 17.20 7.05
C CYS A 61 7.05 16.10 6.04
N TRP A 62 8.28 15.62 6.11
CA TRP A 62 8.69 14.39 5.45
C TRP A 62 8.20 13.22 6.31
N ASP A 63 7.36 12.38 5.73
CA ASP A 63 6.54 11.41 6.45
C ASP A 63 6.64 10.05 5.77
N GLY A 64 7.10 9.04 6.52
CA GLY A 64 7.17 7.66 6.02
C GLY A 64 5.79 7.08 5.69
N GLY A 65 4.71 7.63 6.27
CA GLY A 65 3.33 7.27 5.98
C GLY A 65 2.82 7.73 4.61
N ASN A 66 3.60 8.49 3.84
CA ASN A 66 3.23 8.96 2.48
C ASN A 66 2.86 7.81 1.51
N VAL A 67 3.27 6.58 1.80
CA VAL A 67 3.00 5.39 0.97
C VAL A 67 1.91 4.47 1.49
N ASP A 68 1.42 4.70 2.70
CA ASP A 68 0.44 3.84 3.36
C ASP A 68 -0.88 3.82 2.55
N ALA A 69 -1.39 2.62 2.31
CA ALA A 69 -2.63 2.40 1.58
C ALA A 69 -3.83 3.07 2.26
N ILE A 70 -3.80 3.28 3.59
CA ILE A 70 -4.87 3.90 4.36
C ILE A 70 -5.22 5.31 3.87
N PHE A 71 -4.27 6.03 3.27
CA PHE A 71 -4.48 7.40 2.79
C PHE A 71 -5.01 7.49 1.35
N THR A 72 -5.27 6.36 0.67
CA THR A 72 -5.77 6.31 -0.71
C THR A 72 -7.05 7.15 -0.90
N PHE A 73 -8.00 7.01 0.03
CA PHE A 73 -9.28 7.72 0.01
C PHE A 73 -9.38 8.69 1.19
N ASP A 74 -10.40 9.54 1.19
CA ASP A 74 -10.65 10.45 2.32
C ASP A 74 -11.27 9.74 3.52
N ASP A 75 -12.10 8.73 3.27
CA ASP A 75 -12.43 7.75 4.29
C ASP A 75 -11.32 6.68 4.36
N PRO A 76 -10.52 6.62 5.45
CA PRO A 76 -9.43 5.67 5.58
C PRO A 76 -9.90 4.21 5.57
N LEU A 77 -11.16 3.94 5.91
CA LEU A 77 -11.70 2.58 5.91
C LEU A 77 -12.08 2.11 4.50
N LYS A 78 -12.22 3.04 3.54
CA LYS A 78 -12.66 2.69 2.18
C LYS A 78 -11.67 1.76 1.48
N VAL A 79 -10.35 1.97 1.63
CA VAL A 79 -9.34 1.10 1.02
C VAL A 79 -9.48 -0.34 1.52
N PHE A 80 -9.77 -0.52 2.81
CA PHE A 80 -9.93 -1.84 3.42
C PHE A 80 -11.23 -2.51 2.97
N ARG A 81 -12.34 -1.76 2.91
CA ARG A 81 -13.61 -2.25 2.35
C ARG A 81 -13.46 -2.69 0.89
N CYS A 82 -12.80 -1.87 0.09
CA CYS A 82 -12.54 -2.20 -1.31
C CYS A 82 -11.61 -3.41 -1.43
N GLY A 83 -10.60 -3.53 -0.58
CA GLY A 83 -9.72 -4.69 -0.51
C GLY A 83 -10.44 -6.00 -0.18
N MET A 84 -11.35 -6.00 0.81
CA MET A 84 -12.15 -7.20 1.10
C MET A 84 -13.13 -7.51 -0.03
N ARG A 85 -13.72 -6.49 -0.65
CA ARG A 85 -14.59 -6.66 -1.82
C ARG A 85 -13.86 -7.19 -3.06
N ALA A 86 -12.57 -6.93 -3.20
CA ALA A 86 -11.74 -7.57 -4.23
C ALA A 86 -11.64 -9.10 -4.05
N MET A 87 -11.76 -9.58 -2.80
CA MET A 87 -11.91 -11.01 -2.48
C MET A 87 -13.35 -11.51 -2.55
N GLU A 88 -14.31 -10.66 -2.92
CA GLU A 88 -15.73 -11.01 -2.92
C GLU A 88 -16.17 -11.48 -1.52
N ARG A 89 -15.63 -10.81 -0.48
CA ARG A 89 -15.90 -11.09 0.93
C ARG A 89 -16.37 -9.85 1.68
N GLU A 90 -17.13 -10.08 2.74
CA GLU A 90 -17.50 -9.02 3.67
C GLU A 90 -16.29 -8.42 4.38
N PHE A 91 -16.51 -7.23 4.92
CA PHE A 91 -15.54 -6.48 5.69
C PHE A 91 -15.91 -6.52 7.18
N LYS A 92 -15.12 -7.25 7.98
CA LYS A 92 -15.13 -7.15 9.44
C LYS A 92 -13.95 -6.31 9.88
N PHE A 93 -14.18 -5.42 10.83
CA PHE A 93 -13.19 -4.44 11.27
C PHE A 93 -13.28 -4.16 12.75
N LEU A 94 -12.12 -4.10 13.41
CA LEU A 94 -11.97 -3.63 14.78
C LEU A 94 -10.84 -2.61 14.83
N ARG A 95 -11.15 -1.37 15.21
CA ARG A 95 -10.17 -0.30 15.40
C ARG A 95 -9.79 -0.19 16.86
N ARG A 96 -8.53 0.16 17.14
CA ARG A 96 -8.08 0.52 18.48
C ARG A 96 -8.54 1.95 18.79
N MET A 97 -9.43 2.05 19.76
CA MET A 97 -9.89 3.30 20.36
C MET A 97 -9.41 3.35 21.83
N PRO A 98 -9.44 4.51 22.52
CA PRO A 98 -9.02 4.61 23.93
C PRO A 98 -9.68 3.60 24.88
N GLU A 99 -10.93 3.22 24.59
CA GLU A 99 -11.72 2.26 25.35
C GLU A 99 -11.50 0.80 24.95
N THR A 100 -10.83 0.54 23.82
CA THR A 100 -10.57 -0.81 23.33
C THR A 100 -9.51 -1.48 24.17
N LYS A 101 -9.80 -2.70 24.61
CA LYS A 101 -8.90 -3.49 25.46
C LYS A 101 -8.13 -4.51 24.62
N LYS A 102 -6.99 -4.99 25.15
CA LYS A 102 -6.20 -6.07 24.54
C LYS A 102 -7.07 -7.31 24.33
N GLU A 103 -7.97 -7.58 25.27
CA GLU A 103 -8.92 -8.69 25.24
C GLU A 103 -9.88 -8.64 24.04
N ASP A 104 -10.32 -7.45 23.62
CA ASP A 104 -11.23 -7.32 22.47
C ASP A 104 -10.52 -7.74 21.16
N TYR A 105 -9.24 -7.38 21.02
CA TYR A 105 -8.39 -7.79 19.91
C TYR A 105 -8.10 -9.29 19.94
N MET A 106 -7.74 -9.82 21.11
CA MET A 106 -7.52 -11.27 21.28
C MET A 106 -8.77 -12.06 20.92
N ASP A 107 -9.93 -11.65 21.42
CA ASP A 107 -11.20 -12.33 21.12
C ASP A 107 -11.57 -12.27 19.63
N PHE A 108 -11.32 -11.13 18.97
CA PHE A 108 -11.50 -11.02 17.53
C PHE A 108 -10.58 -11.97 16.76
N ILE A 109 -9.27 -11.96 17.06
CA ILE A 109 -8.29 -12.80 16.37
C ILE A 109 -8.60 -14.28 16.59
N CYS A 110 -8.76 -14.70 17.84
CA CYS A 110 -9.00 -16.10 18.17
C CYS A 110 -10.26 -16.61 17.47
N ARG A 111 -11.36 -15.84 17.47
CA ARG A 111 -12.60 -16.24 16.80
C ARG A 111 -12.42 -16.48 15.30
N GLU A 112 -11.75 -15.56 14.59
CA GLU A 112 -11.58 -15.70 13.14
C GLU A 112 -10.59 -16.82 12.80
N ILE A 113 -9.50 -16.97 13.56
CA ILE A 113 -8.52 -18.05 13.38
C ILE A 113 -9.14 -19.42 13.67
N ASP A 114 -9.91 -19.56 14.76
CA ASP A 114 -10.61 -20.82 15.10
C ASP A 114 -11.64 -21.20 14.03
N ALA A 115 -12.22 -20.21 13.35
CA ALA A 115 -13.11 -20.40 12.21
C ALA A 115 -12.36 -20.71 10.90
N GLY A 116 -11.02 -20.72 10.91
CA GLY A 116 -10.18 -21.05 9.76
C GLY A 116 -9.84 -19.86 8.87
N TYR A 117 -10.03 -18.61 9.31
CA TYR A 117 -9.78 -17.40 8.53
C TYR A 117 -8.58 -16.62 9.06
N PRO A 118 -7.57 -16.32 8.21
CA PRO A 118 -6.47 -15.44 8.61
C PRO A 118 -6.97 -14.01 8.84
N VAL A 119 -6.32 -13.29 9.74
CA VAL A 119 -6.66 -11.90 10.09
C VAL A 119 -5.57 -10.97 9.57
N ILE A 120 -5.95 -9.90 8.88
CA ILE A 120 -5.03 -8.81 8.55
C ILE A 120 -5.00 -7.86 9.73
N ALA A 121 -3.81 -7.52 10.22
CA ALA A 121 -3.63 -6.59 11.32
C ALA A 121 -2.71 -5.44 10.90
N LEU A 122 -2.91 -4.26 11.47
CA LEU A 122 -2.06 -3.09 11.24
C LEU A 122 -1.16 -2.87 12.45
N GLY A 123 0.16 -2.81 12.23
CA GLY A 123 1.14 -2.40 13.24
C GLY A 123 1.47 -3.41 14.34
N ILE A 124 1.42 -4.70 14.03
CA ILE A 124 1.84 -5.76 14.97
C ILE A 124 3.36 -5.75 15.19
N ILE A 125 4.13 -5.53 14.12
CA ILE A 125 5.60 -5.35 14.15
C ILE A 125 5.91 -4.13 13.29
N GLY A 126 6.69 -3.21 13.85
CA GLY A 126 7.11 -1.98 13.17
C GLY A 126 5.96 -0.97 13.01
N PRO A 127 5.96 -0.16 11.92
CA PRO A 127 5.00 0.91 11.67
C PRO A 127 3.57 0.34 11.48
N PRO A 128 2.52 1.19 11.41
CA PRO A 128 1.10 0.77 11.30
C PRO A 128 0.70 0.12 9.96
N GLU A 129 1.62 -0.62 9.35
CA GLU A 129 1.46 -1.34 8.09
C GLU A 129 0.81 -2.71 8.28
N ALA A 130 0.23 -3.21 7.18
CA ALA A 130 -0.52 -4.46 7.18
C ALA A 130 0.38 -5.70 7.27
N CYS A 131 -0.03 -6.64 8.12
CA CYS A 131 0.53 -7.98 8.24
C CYS A 131 -0.58 -9.03 8.31
N VAL A 132 -0.25 -10.31 8.14
CA VAL A 132 -1.21 -11.41 8.26
C VAL A 132 -0.95 -12.20 9.53
N ILE A 133 -1.95 -12.28 10.41
CA ILE A 133 -2.01 -13.19 11.55
C ILE A 133 -2.55 -14.54 11.07
N THR A 134 -1.78 -15.59 11.31
CA THR A 134 -2.07 -16.96 10.91
C THR A 134 -2.35 -17.86 12.12
N GLY A 135 -2.05 -17.41 13.33
CA GLY A 135 -2.25 -18.20 14.53
C GLY A 135 -2.03 -17.42 15.80
N TYR A 136 -2.29 -18.08 16.92
CA TYR A 136 -2.08 -17.55 18.25
C TYR A 136 -1.67 -18.65 19.25
N GLN A 137 -1.03 -18.22 20.34
CA GLN A 137 -0.79 -19.02 21.53
C GLN A 137 -1.27 -18.28 22.79
N ASP A 138 -1.46 -19.04 23.88
CA ASP A 138 -1.89 -18.53 25.18
C ASP A 138 -3.15 -17.65 25.11
N GLY A 139 -4.12 -18.09 24.32
CA GLY A 139 -5.42 -17.44 24.15
C GLY A 139 -5.34 -16.07 23.46
N GLY A 140 -4.35 -15.85 22.58
CA GLY A 140 -4.19 -14.60 21.83
C GLY A 140 -3.08 -13.70 22.37
N LYS A 141 -2.44 -14.07 23.51
CA LYS A 141 -1.35 -13.28 24.08
C LYS A 141 -0.13 -13.26 23.20
N VAL A 142 0.16 -14.37 22.51
CA VAL A 142 1.23 -14.46 21.51
C VAL A 142 0.59 -14.64 20.15
N LEU A 143 0.98 -13.82 19.18
CA LEU A 143 0.50 -13.89 17.80
C LEU A 143 1.55 -14.47 16.88
N MET A 144 1.08 -15.18 15.85
CA MET A 144 1.92 -15.78 14.82
C MET A 144 1.49 -15.33 13.44
N GLY A 145 2.43 -15.12 12.53
CA GLY A 145 2.07 -14.65 11.19
C GLY A 145 3.22 -14.29 10.25
N TRP A 146 2.88 -13.46 9.28
CA TRP A 146 3.82 -12.85 8.32
C TRP A 146 3.74 -11.34 8.35
N ASN A 147 4.89 -10.68 8.45
CA ASN A 147 5.01 -9.23 8.40
C ASN A 147 6.25 -8.86 7.55
N VAL A 148 6.13 -7.88 6.66
CA VAL A 148 7.24 -7.44 5.79
C VAL A 148 8.46 -6.94 6.58
N PHE A 149 8.25 -6.43 7.79
CA PHE A 149 9.27 -5.90 8.70
C PHE A 149 9.84 -6.95 9.67
N GLN A 150 9.34 -8.19 9.68
CA GLN A 150 9.73 -9.17 10.71
C GLN A 150 11.25 -9.47 10.72
N GLU A 151 11.93 -9.32 9.59
CA GLU A 151 13.38 -9.58 9.44
C GLU A 151 14.25 -8.33 9.66
N TYR A 152 13.65 -7.16 9.91
CA TYR A 152 14.36 -5.88 10.05
C TYR A 152 14.94 -5.73 11.46
N PRO A 153 16.27 -5.55 11.63
CA PRO A 153 16.91 -5.53 12.94
C PRO A 153 16.31 -4.53 13.93
N GLU A 154 15.85 -3.36 13.46
CA GLU A 154 15.22 -2.31 14.26
C GLU A 154 13.89 -2.73 14.92
N TYR A 155 13.22 -3.76 14.40
CA TYR A 155 11.92 -4.23 14.89
C TYR A 155 11.97 -5.63 15.53
N GLN A 156 13.15 -6.23 15.65
CA GLN A 156 13.31 -7.62 16.11
C GLN A 156 13.35 -7.81 17.63
N ALA A 157 13.34 -6.75 18.43
CA ALA A 157 13.57 -6.84 19.88
C ALA A 157 12.62 -7.82 20.62
N SER A 158 11.39 -7.99 20.13
CA SER A 158 10.37 -8.88 20.70
C SER A 158 9.82 -9.92 19.69
N VAL A 159 10.57 -10.18 18.61
CA VAL A 159 10.15 -11.08 17.54
C VAL A 159 10.98 -12.35 17.57
N GLN A 160 10.31 -13.50 17.67
CA GLN A 160 10.90 -14.82 17.48
C GLN A 160 10.38 -15.44 16.18
N PHE A 161 10.99 -16.55 15.75
CA PHE A 161 10.59 -17.25 14.52
C PHE A 161 10.32 -18.72 14.79
N GLU A 162 9.20 -19.20 14.25
CA GLU A 162 8.95 -20.62 14.11
C GLU A 162 9.86 -21.26 13.05
N LYS A 163 9.98 -22.58 13.08
CA LYS A 163 10.74 -23.33 12.05
C LYS A 163 10.22 -23.12 10.62
N ASN A 164 8.95 -22.75 10.46
CA ASN A 164 8.33 -22.46 9.18
C ASN A 164 8.52 -20.99 8.74
N GLY A 165 9.18 -20.16 9.55
CA GLY A 165 9.46 -18.75 9.30
C GLY A 165 8.40 -17.77 9.80
N TYR A 166 7.28 -18.24 10.36
CA TYR A 166 6.28 -17.34 10.96
C TYR A 166 6.92 -16.55 12.09
N PHE A 167 6.60 -15.25 12.19
CA PHE A 167 6.94 -14.50 13.38
C PHE A 167 6.15 -15.04 14.58
N LEU A 168 6.68 -14.86 15.78
CA LEU A 168 6.00 -14.97 17.07
C LEU A 168 6.27 -13.70 17.86
N THR A 169 5.24 -13.09 18.43
CA THR A 169 5.43 -11.95 19.35
C THR A 169 4.33 -11.91 20.41
N GLY A 170 4.72 -11.63 21.66
CA GLY A 170 3.80 -11.39 22.79
C GLY A 170 3.57 -9.91 23.09
N ASP A 171 4.39 -9.03 22.52
CA ASP A 171 4.43 -7.59 22.81
C ASP A 171 3.71 -6.75 21.75
N TRP A 172 2.85 -7.40 20.95
CA TRP A 172 2.15 -6.76 19.84
C TRP A 172 1.22 -5.64 20.30
N TRP A 173 0.54 -5.77 21.44
CA TRP A 173 -0.40 -4.75 21.92
C TRP A 173 0.31 -3.50 22.45
N GLU A 174 1.50 -3.71 22.98
CA GLU A 174 2.37 -2.70 23.54
C GLU A 174 2.98 -1.81 22.43
N ASN A 175 2.99 -2.29 21.18
CA ASN A 175 3.27 -1.45 20.03
C ASN A 175 2.16 -0.37 19.87
N PRO A 176 2.48 0.92 19.98
CA PRO A 176 1.49 1.99 19.80
C PRO A 176 0.90 2.02 18.37
N ASP A 177 1.62 1.48 17.40
CA ASP A 177 1.19 1.43 16.00
C ASP A 177 0.21 0.29 15.71
N THR A 178 -0.03 -0.62 16.67
CA THR A 178 -1.15 -1.56 16.58
C THR A 178 -2.47 -0.81 16.61
N THR A 179 -3.13 -0.71 15.46
CA THR A 179 -4.25 0.23 15.25
C THR A 179 -5.55 -0.40 14.77
N ALA A 180 -5.49 -1.54 14.07
CA ALA A 180 -6.69 -2.20 13.58
C ALA A 180 -6.51 -3.70 13.27
N LEU A 181 -7.64 -4.41 13.27
CA LEU A 181 -7.82 -5.75 12.74
C LEU A 181 -8.88 -5.74 11.63
N ILE A 182 -8.61 -6.50 10.58
CA ILE A 182 -9.46 -6.69 9.41
C ILE A 182 -9.57 -8.18 9.16
N ALA A 183 -10.79 -8.70 9.03
CA ALA A 183 -11.01 -10.09 8.69
C ALA A 183 -12.00 -10.23 7.53
N THR A 184 -11.83 -11.31 6.77
CA THR A 184 -12.83 -11.73 5.80
C THR A 184 -14.06 -12.23 6.56
N GLY A 185 -15.24 -11.70 6.23
CA GLY A 185 -16.46 -12.38 6.65
C GLY A 185 -16.65 -13.72 5.94
N THR A 186 -17.64 -14.48 6.39
CA THR A 186 -17.99 -15.79 5.81
C THR A 186 -18.88 -15.64 4.58
N GLU A 187 -19.57 -14.49 4.42
CA GLU A 187 -20.48 -14.29 3.31
C GLU A 187 -19.74 -13.88 2.03
N SER A 188 -20.25 -14.39 0.91
CA SER A 188 -19.81 -13.98 -0.42
C SER A 188 -20.57 -12.74 -0.83
N ILE A 189 -19.85 -11.71 -1.29
CA ILE A 189 -20.46 -10.49 -1.83
C ILE A 189 -20.20 -10.38 -3.34
N PRO A 190 -21.03 -9.64 -4.09
CA PRO A 190 -20.81 -9.46 -5.52
C PRO A 190 -19.46 -8.78 -5.82
N PRO A 191 -18.81 -9.14 -6.94
CA PRO A 191 -17.60 -8.45 -7.39
C PRO A 191 -17.90 -6.97 -7.70
N PHE A 192 -16.84 -6.19 -7.86
CA PHE A 192 -16.99 -4.84 -8.41
C PHE A 192 -17.55 -4.90 -9.83
N THR A 193 -18.49 -4.01 -10.11
CA THR A 193 -18.85 -3.70 -11.49
C THR A 193 -17.72 -2.92 -12.16
N PHE A 194 -17.67 -2.97 -13.49
CA PHE A 194 -16.76 -2.16 -14.30
C PHE A 194 -16.77 -0.68 -13.89
N THR A 195 -17.97 -0.11 -13.73
CA THR A 195 -18.16 1.30 -13.36
C THR A 195 -17.63 1.59 -11.96
N GLU A 196 -17.93 0.77 -10.95
CA GLU A 196 -17.44 0.98 -9.59
C GLU A 196 -15.92 0.88 -9.51
N ALA A 197 -15.33 -0.07 -10.24
CA ALA A 197 -13.88 -0.22 -10.31
C ALA A 197 -13.24 1.07 -10.84
N LEU A 198 -13.70 1.58 -11.99
CA LEU A 198 -13.18 2.83 -12.57
C LEU A 198 -13.44 4.06 -11.68
N GLN A 199 -14.60 4.15 -11.01
CA GLN A 199 -14.91 5.23 -10.07
C GLN A 199 -13.89 5.29 -8.92
N ASN A 200 -13.52 4.14 -8.36
CA ASN A 200 -12.49 4.07 -7.33
C ASN A 200 -11.12 4.55 -7.84
N MET A 201 -10.77 4.25 -9.11
CA MET A 201 -9.52 4.73 -9.71
C MET A 201 -9.51 6.25 -9.85
N VAL A 202 -10.62 6.82 -10.36
CA VAL A 202 -10.77 8.27 -10.52
C VAL A 202 -10.67 8.97 -9.17
N GLU A 203 -11.36 8.48 -8.15
CA GLU A 203 -11.31 9.07 -6.81
C GLU A 203 -9.91 8.97 -6.19
N ALA A 204 -9.18 7.88 -6.39
CA ALA A 204 -7.81 7.74 -5.89
C ALA A 204 -6.82 8.68 -6.62
N LEU A 205 -6.99 8.90 -7.92
CA LEU A 205 -6.16 9.80 -8.74
C LEU A 205 -6.52 11.28 -8.53
N GLU A 206 -7.75 11.60 -8.14
CA GLU A 206 -8.23 12.97 -8.02
C GLU A 206 -7.36 13.80 -7.07
N GLY A 207 -6.86 14.93 -7.58
CA GLY A 207 -6.03 15.86 -6.84
C GLY A 207 -6.83 16.60 -5.77
N ARG A 208 -6.49 16.38 -4.50
CA ARG A 208 -7.21 16.99 -3.37
C ARG A 208 -6.36 17.06 -2.10
N MET A 209 -6.83 17.86 -1.14
CA MET A 209 -6.31 17.90 0.23
C MET A 209 -7.22 17.12 1.18
N CYS A 210 -6.63 16.40 2.12
CA CYS A 210 -7.35 15.78 3.24
C CYS A 210 -6.48 15.91 4.50
N GLY A 211 -6.86 16.82 5.40
CA GLY A 211 -5.99 17.21 6.51
C GLY A 211 -4.67 17.82 6.01
N THR A 212 -3.54 17.32 6.50
CA THR A 212 -2.20 17.75 6.07
C THR A 212 -1.73 17.09 4.77
N TYR A 213 -2.46 16.11 4.26
CA TYR A 213 -2.05 15.30 3.11
C TYR A 213 -2.59 15.85 1.80
N ALA A 214 -1.69 16.11 0.85
CA ALA A 214 -2.03 16.21 -0.56
C ALA A 214 -2.15 14.79 -1.13
N LYS A 215 -3.21 14.54 -1.91
CA LYS A 215 -3.53 13.21 -2.46
C LYS A 215 -3.69 13.28 -3.98
N GLY A 216 -3.52 12.13 -4.63
CA GLY A 216 -3.69 11.98 -6.06
C GLY A 216 -2.75 12.89 -6.84
N ILE A 217 -3.24 13.50 -7.92
CA ILE A 217 -2.48 14.41 -8.78
C ILE A 217 -1.86 15.59 -8.00
N LEU A 218 -2.50 16.07 -6.93
CA LEU A 218 -1.99 17.19 -6.12
C LEU A 218 -0.75 16.79 -5.30
N ALA A 219 -0.58 15.51 -4.99
CA ALA A 219 0.57 15.02 -4.21
C ALA A 219 1.90 15.20 -4.97
N TYR A 220 1.88 15.20 -6.31
CA TYR A 220 3.08 15.49 -7.12
C TYR A 220 3.62 16.89 -6.86
N ASP A 221 2.75 17.90 -6.76
CA ASP A 221 3.18 19.28 -6.46
C ASP A 221 3.76 19.38 -5.05
N ALA A 222 3.14 18.72 -4.07
CA ALA A 222 3.63 18.69 -2.69
C ALA A 222 5.01 18.00 -2.60
N TRP A 223 5.18 16.84 -3.24
CA TRP A 223 6.45 16.13 -3.31
C TRP A 223 7.55 16.95 -4.00
N LYS A 224 7.24 17.53 -5.16
CA LYS A 224 8.13 18.45 -5.89
C LYS A 224 8.57 19.62 -5.02
N ASN A 225 7.64 20.26 -4.33
CA ASN A 225 7.92 21.41 -3.47
C ASN A 225 8.80 21.03 -2.28
N ALA A 226 8.59 19.85 -1.68
CA ALA A 226 9.44 19.33 -0.61
C ALA A 226 10.89 19.13 -1.08
N LEU A 227 11.10 18.56 -2.27
CA LEU A 227 12.45 18.42 -2.85
C LEU A 227 13.13 19.76 -3.15
N LEU A 228 12.35 20.77 -3.56
CA LEU A 228 12.89 22.10 -3.88
C LEU A 228 13.12 22.98 -2.64
N CYS A 229 12.73 22.51 -1.45
CA CYS A 229 12.98 23.21 -0.19
C CYS A 229 14.45 23.02 0.26
N ASP A 230 15.35 23.91 -0.17
CA ASP A 230 16.78 23.82 0.15
C ASP A 230 17.07 23.81 1.68
N ARG A 231 16.17 24.37 2.50
CA ARG A 231 16.28 24.33 3.97
C ARG A 231 16.21 22.89 4.51
N ASP A 232 15.55 21.98 3.82
CA ASP A 232 15.42 20.58 4.24
C ASP A 232 16.66 19.75 3.87
N PHE A 233 17.62 20.34 3.16
CA PHE A 233 18.88 19.72 2.73
C PHE A 233 20.09 20.61 3.08
N PRO A 234 20.33 20.90 4.37
CA PRO A 234 21.48 21.70 4.78
C PRO A 234 22.80 20.97 4.48
N ALA A 235 23.87 21.71 4.20
CA ALA A 235 25.17 21.14 3.83
C ALA A 235 25.80 20.29 4.96
N ASP A 236 25.43 20.56 6.21
CA ASP A 236 25.83 19.87 7.42
C ASP A 236 24.72 18.96 7.98
N ALA A 237 23.76 18.54 7.15
CA ALA A 237 22.70 17.62 7.55
C ALA A 237 23.25 16.37 8.22
N VAL A 238 22.75 16.07 9.43
CA VAL A 238 23.06 14.83 10.13
C VAL A 238 22.51 13.62 9.36
N LEU A 239 23.18 12.46 9.49
CA LEU A 239 22.81 11.25 8.76
C LEU A 239 21.33 10.85 8.92
N PRO A 240 20.72 10.86 10.12
CA PRO A 240 19.30 10.51 10.27
C PRO A 240 18.35 11.37 9.43
N LEU A 241 18.64 12.67 9.31
CA LEU A 241 17.84 13.58 8.48
C LEU A 241 17.97 13.18 7.00
N GLN A 242 19.18 12.90 6.53
CA GLN A 242 19.41 12.47 5.15
C GLN A 242 18.74 11.12 4.84
N VAL A 243 18.75 10.20 5.79
CA VAL A 243 18.06 8.90 5.69
C VAL A 243 16.55 9.12 5.54
N GLU A 244 15.93 9.94 6.39
CA GLU A 244 14.48 10.23 6.31
C GLU A 244 14.08 10.80 4.94
N ARG A 245 14.85 11.76 4.41
CA ARG A 245 14.62 12.34 3.07
C ARG A 245 14.74 11.28 1.97
N MET A 246 15.77 10.44 2.05
CA MET A 246 16.02 9.39 1.06
C MET A 246 14.96 8.29 1.12
N MET A 247 14.51 7.89 2.31
CA MET A 247 13.43 6.92 2.46
C MET A 247 12.14 7.43 1.84
N CYS A 248 11.67 8.62 2.24
CA CYS A 248 10.44 9.20 1.67
C CYS A 248 10.51 9.38 0.14
N GLN A 249 11.66 9.81 -0.38
CA GLN A 249 11.89 9.93 -1.82
C GLN A 249 11.78 8.58 -2.53
N GLY A 250 12.46 7.56 -2.00
CA GLY A 250 12.45 6.21 -2.57
C GLY A 250 11.06 5.57 -2.45
N ASP A 251 10.38 5.76 -1.33
CA ASP A 251 9.06 5.21 -1.06
C ASP A 251 8.02 5.76 -2.02
N ALA A 252 8.04 7.07 -2.31
CA ALA A 252 7.18 7.64 -3.35
C ALA A 252 7.44 7.03 -4.74
N MET A 253 8.71 6.79 -5.08
CA MET A 253 9.08 6.14 -6.34
C MET A 253 8.59 4.69 -6.39
N ASP A 254 8.76 3.91 -5.33
CA ASP A 254 8.31 2.52 -5.28
C ASP A 254 6.78 2.41 -5.27
N CYS A 255 6.11 3.27 -4.52
CA CYS A 255 4.64 3.38 -4.50
C CYS A 255 4.08 3.62 -5.91
N LEU A 256 4.66 4.56 -6.66
CA LEU A 256 4.25 4.82 -8.03
C LEU A 256 4.64 3.67 -8.97
N SER A 257 5.86 3.14 -8.88
CA SER A 257 6.30 2.04 -9.75
C SER A 257 5.41 0.80 -9.58
N ASP A 258 5.23 0.34 -8.34
CA ASP A 258 4.40 -0.83 -8.03
C ASP A 258 2.92 -0.57 -8.34
N GLY A 259 2.41 0.57 -7.89
CA GLY A 259 1.02 0.97 -8.09
C GLY A 259 0.65 1.08 -9.56
N ARG A 260 1.38 1.92 -10.31
CA ARG A 260 1.07 2.22 -11.71
C ARG A 260 1.33 1.02 -12.62
N SER A 261 2.29 0.15 -12.30
CA SER A 261 2.48 -1.12 -13.02
C SER A 261 1.22 -2.00 -12.95
N HIS A 262 0.68 -2.16 -11.75
CA HIS A 262 -0.49 -3.00 -11.53
C HIS A 262 -1.79 -2.32 -12.00
N GLY A 263 -1.88 -0.99 -11.90
CA GLY A 263 -2.95 -0.20 -12.51
C GLY A 263 -3.00 -0.38 -14.03
N ALA A 264 -1.87 -0.28 -14.72
CA ALA A 264 -1.78 -0.47 -16.16
C ALA A 264 -2.16 -1.90 -16.59
N LYS A 265 -1.65 -2.91 -15.87
CA LYS A 265 -2.02 -4.32 -16.09
C LYS A 265 -3.53 -4.53 -15.93
N TYR A 266 -4.14 -3.94 -14.91
CA TYR A 266 -5.57 -4.09 -14.65
C TYR A 266 -6.43 -3.39 -15.70
N LEU A 267 -6.08 -2.17 -16.11
CA LEU A 267 -6.76 -1.44 -17.18
C LEU A 267 -6.75 -2.22 -18.51
N ARG A 268 -5.64 -2.90 -18.83
CA ARG A 268 -5.55 -3.78 -20.01
C ARG A 268 -6.48 -4.99 -19.91
N ARG A 269 -6.59 -5.62 -18.73
CA ARG A 269 -7.56 -6.71 -18.50
C ARG A 269 -9.00 -6.22 -18.70
N LEU A 270 -9.31 -5.02 -18.20
CA LEU A 270 -10.62 -4.41 -18.45
C LEU A 270 -10.83 -4.12 -19.94
N ALA A 271 -9.80 -3.70 -20.67
CA ALA A 271 -9.86 -3.45 -22.11
C ALA A 271 -10.19 -4.74 -22.90
N GLU A 272 -9.60 -5.87 -22.51
CA GLU A 272 -9.90 -7.19 -23.09
C GLU A 272 -11.36 -7.61 -22.83
N GLN A 273 -11.88 -7.31 -21.64
CA GLN A 273 -13.26 -7.63 -21.24
C GLN A 273 -14.29 -6.67 -21.84
N HIS A 274 -13.90 -5.44 -22.17
CA HIS A 274 -14.76 -4.38 -22.70
C HIS A 274 -14.19 -3.78 -24.00
N PRO A 275 -14.24 -4.50 -25.14
CA PRO A 275 -13.60 -4.07 -26.39
C PRO A 275 -14.01 -2.68 -26.89
N ALA A 276 -15.27 -2.27 -26.64
CA ALA A 276 -15.76 -0.95 -27.02
C ALA A 276 -15.06 0.21 -26.27
N MET A 277 -14.57 -0.05 -25.05
CA MET A 277 -13.86 0.93 -24.22
C MET A 277 -12.34 0.73 -24.24
N ALA A 278 -11.87 -0.30 -24.95
CA ALA A 278 -10.46 -0.68 -24.99
C ALA A 278 -9.50 0.46 -25.42
N PRO A 279 -9.83 1.34 -26.39
CA PRO A 279 -8.93 2.43 -26.75
C PRO A 279 -8.61 3.37 -25.58
N GLY A 280 -9.62 3.81 -24.82
CA GLY A 280 -9.42 4.69 -23.67
C GLY A 280 -8.72 4.01 -22.51
N LEU A 281 -9.07 2.75 -22.23
CA LEU A 281 -8.42 1.96 -21.18
C LEU A 281 -6.93 1.69 -21.49
N ASN A 282 -6.60 1.38 -22.74
CA ASN A 282 -5.23 1.17 -23.18
C ASN A 282 -4.42 2.47 -23.22
N ALA A 283 -5.06 3.60 -23.60
CA ALA A 283 -4.44 4.92 -23.53
C ALA A 283 -4.08 5.27 -22.07
N ALA A 284 -5.03 5.12 -21.15
CA ALA A 284 -4.77 5.30 -19.72
C ALA A 284 -3.64 4.39 -19.21
N ALA A 285 -3.65 3.10 -19.57
CA ALA A 285 -2.59 2.17 -19.20
C ALA A 285 -1.20 2.58 -19.75
N GLY A 286 -1.15 3.12 -20.96
CA GLY A 286 0.09 3.64 -21.56
C GLY A 286 0.64 4.85 -20.82
N GLU A 287 -0.23 5.73 -20.32
CA GLU A 287 0.18 6.86 -19.50
C GLU A 287 0.78 6.40 -18.16
N LEU A 288 0.18 5.41 -17.51
CA LEU A 288 0.73 4.83 -16.28
C LEU A 288 2.12 4.19 -16.52
N ASP A 289 2.34 3.51 -17.65
CA ASP A 289 3.66 2.97 -18.03
C ASP A 289 4.72 4.07 -18.29
N GLY A 290 4.28 5.26 -18.71
CA GLY A 290 5.14 6.44 -18.85
C GLY A 290 5.79 6.84 -17.53
N ILE A 291 5.06 6.72 -16.41
CA ILE A 291 5.56 6.99 -15.07
C ILE A 291 6.67 6.01 -14.70
N LEU A 292 6.47 4.71 -14.94
CA LEU A 292 7.50 3.69 -14.71
C LEU A 292 8.76 3.99 -15.51
N THR A 293 8.59 4.40 -16.77
CA THR A 293 9.70 4.76 -17.65
C THR A 293 10.53 5.90 -17.06
N ILE A 294 9.88 6.96 -16.56
CA ILE A 294 10.57 8.08 -15.92
C ILE A 294 11.31 7.64 -14.66
N ILE A 295 10.65 6.87 -13.79
CA ILE A 295 11.26 6.38 -12.53
C ILE A 295 12.54 5.60 -12.83
N TRP A 296 12.43 4.55 -13.65
CA TRP A 296 13.52 3.59 -13.85
C TRP A 296 14.61 4.09 -14.79
N LYS A 297 14.27 4.86 -15.82
CA LYS A 297 15.25 5.32 -16.83
C LYS A 297 15.82 6.70 -16.55
N GLU A 298 15.20 7.49 -15.68
CA GLU A 298 15.60 8.88 -15.48
C GLU A 298 15.87 9.22 -14.00
N MET A 299 14.96 8.88 -13.08
CA MET A 299 15.14 9.22 -11.65
C MET A 299 16.17 8.32 -10.95
N VAL A 300 16.10 7.00 -11.14
CA VAL A 300 17.06 6.05 -10.56
C VAL A 300 18.52 6.36 -10.98
N PRO A 301 18.82 6.65 -12.27
CA PRO A 301 20.16 7.08 -12.67
C PRO A 301 20.66 8.37 -12.01
N VAL A 302 19.79 9.37 -11.78
CA VAL A 302 20.16 10.61 -11.07
C VAL A 302 20.61 10.32 -9.64
N LEU A 303 19.97 9.34 -8.98
CA LEU A 303 20.34 8.90 -7.64
C LEU A 303 21.53 7.95 -7.62
N GLY A 304 21.91 7.40 -8.78
CA GLY A 304 22.99 6.41 -8.90
C GLY A 304 22.59 5.01 -8.43
N GLY A 305 21.30 4.67 -8.41
CA GLY A 305 20.79 3.36 -8.00
C GLY A 305 19.54 3.44 -7.11
N CYS A 306 19.01 2.27 -6.73
CA CYS A 306 17.81 2.12 -5.90
C CYS A 306 18.08 1.55 -4.50
N GLU A 307 19.35 1.40 -4.10
CA GLU A 307 19.77 0.79 -2.84
C GLU A 307 19.51 1.69 -1.63
N ARG A 308 19.30 2.99 -1.88
CA ARG A 308 19.00 4.03 -0.87
C ARG A 308 20.06 4.13 0.24
N GLY A 309 21.32 3.79 -0.06
CA GLY A 309 22.45 3.93 0.84
C GLY A 309 23.02 5.34 0.88
N GLU A 310 24.15 5.50 1.58
CA GLU A 310 24.82 6.79 1.74
C GLU A 310 25.16 7.46 0.40
N ALA A 311 25.48 6.68 -0.63
CA ALA A 311 25.74 7.18 -1.98
C ALA A 311 24.52 7.91 -2.56
N GLN A 312 23.33 7.28 -2.50
CA GLN A 312 22.08 7.86 -2.98
C GLN A 312 21.67 9.08 -2.14
N MET A 313 21.85 9.03 -0.81
CA MET A 313 21.60 10.17 0.08
C MET A 313 22.42 11.40 -0.34
N ARG A 314 23.71 11.20 -0.64
CA ARG A 314 24.59 12.27 -1.14
C ARG A 314 24.15 12.79 -2.50
N GLN A 315 23.62 11.96 -3.40
CA GLN A 315 23.07 12.42 -4.67
C GLN A 315 21.79 13.24 -4.46
N LEU A 316 20.88 12.80 -3.59
CA LEU A 316 19.65 13.52 -3.27
C LEU A 316 19.94 14.88 -2.58
N ALA A 317 21.00 14.95 -1.78
CA ALA A 317 21.43 16.19 -1.13
C ALA A 317 21.95 17.27 -2.10
N LYS A 318 22.23 16.95 -3.36
CA LYS A 318 22.65 17.95 -4.37
C LYS A 318 21.45 18.69 -4.94
N ALA A 319 21.48 20.03 -4.85
CA ALA A 319 20.40 20.88 -5.35
C ALA A 319 20.14 20.70 -6.86
N GLU A 320 21.18 20.50 -7.66
CA GLU A 320 21.05 20.20 -9.10
C GLU A 320 20.26 18.91 -9.37
N ASN A 321 20.53 17.85 -8.62
CA ASN A 321 19.81 16.58 -8.74
C ASN A 321 18.36 16.73 -8.29
N ARG A 322 18.08 17.46 -7.19
CA ARG A 322 16.70 17.72 -6.75
C ARG A 322 15.90 18.49 -7.79
N ARG A 323 16.52 19.45 -8.49
CA ARG A 323 15.88 20.19 -9.59
C ARG A 323 15.58 19.28 -10.79
N LEU A 324 16.47 18.34 -11.11
CA LEU A 324 16.21 17.33 -12.15
C LEU A 324 15.04 16.42 -11.74
N LEU A 325 15.07 15.88 -10.51
CA LEU A 325 13.98 15.05 -9.99
C LEU A 325 12.63 15.79 -9.96
N ALA A 326 12.62 17.08 -9.57
CA ALA A 326 11.45 17.93 -9.60
C ALA A 326 10.84 18.07 -11.01
N GLY A 327 11.68 18.21 -12.05
CA GLY A 327 11.22 18.20 -13.45
C GLY A 327 10.60 16.86 -13.85
N GLN A 328 11.11 15.76 -13.29
CA GLN A 328 10.63 14.42 -13.66
C GLN A 328 9.31 14.13 -12.96
N ILE A 329 9.14 14.61 -11.73
CA ILE A 329 7.88 14.59 -10.97
C ILE A 329 6.79 15.37 -11.72
N GLU A 330 7.09 16.54 -12.28
CA GLU A 330 6.13 17.28 -13.11
C GLU A 330 5.70 16.50 -14.35
N ARG A 331 6.64 15.80 -15.00
CA ARG A 331 6.31 14.95 -16.16
C ARG A 331 5.46 13.74 -15.76
N MET A 332 5.75 13.10 -14.62
CA MET A 332 4.92 12.01 -14.10
C MET A 332 3.51 12.49 -13.73
N LYS A 333 3.38 13.68 -13.14
CA LYS A 333 2.09 14.32 -12.88
C LYS A 333 1.26 14.44 -14.15
N ALA A 334 1.86 14.92 -15.24
CA ALA A 334 1.17 15.05 -16.53
C ALA A 334 0.70 13.70 -17.10
N HIS A 335 1.44 12.61 -16.85
CA HIS A 335 0.99 11.26 -17.20
C HIS A 335 -0.26 10.85 -16.40
N ASP A 336 -0.24 11.01 -15.07
CA ASP A 336 -1.40 10.68 -14.22
C ASP A 336 -2.62 11.56 -14.54
N GLU A 337 -2.43 12.85 -14.88
CA GLU A 337 -3.51 13.74 -15.34
C GLU A 337 -4.16 13.23 -16.63
N ARG A 338 -3.36 12.80 -17.61
CA ARG A 338 -3.89 12.20 -18.85
C ARG A 338 -4.59 10.87 -18.58
N ALA A 339 -4.01 10.00 -17.75
CA ALA A 339 -4.63 8.74 -17.37
C ALA A 339 -5.98 8.95 -16.68
N TYR A 340 -6.04 9.89 -15.73
CA TYR A 340 -7.27 10.31 -15.05
C TYR A 340 -8.34 10.74 -16.05
N ASN A 341 -7.99 11.60 -17.01
CA ASN A 341 -8.92 12.08 -18.03
C ASN A 341 -9.44 10.94 -18.92
N TYR A 342 -8.57 10.05 -19.40
CA TYR A 342 -8.98 8.89 -20.19
C TYR A 342 -9.94 7.98 -19.42
N ILE A 343 -9.68 7.70 -18.13
CA ILE A 343 -10.56 6.87 -17.30
C ILE A 343 -11.92 7.56 -17.12
N ARG A 344 -11.94 8.89 -16.91
CA ARG A 344 -13.19 9.66 -16.82
C ARG A 344 -13.99 9.66 -18.12
N GLU A 345 -13.35 9.81 -19.26
CA GLU A 345 -14.02 9.73 -20.57
C GLU A 345 -14.68 8.36 -20.77
N VAL A 346 -13.97 7.28 -20.43
CA VAL A 346 -14.51 5.91 -20.47
C VAL A 346 -15.72 5.78 -19.54
N LEU A 347 -15.66 6.32 -18.32
CA LEU A 347 -16.78 6.33 -17.38
C LEU A 347 -18.00 7.10 -17.90
N ASP A 348 -17.77 8.23 -18.56
CA ASP A 348 -18.81 9.08 -19.14
C ASP A 348 -19.37 8.52 -20.46
N GLY A 349 -18.86 7.37 -20.93
CA GLY A 349 -19.26 6.74 -22.19
C GLY A 349 -18.75 7.47 -23.44
N LYS A 350 -17.79 8.37 -23.30
CA LYS A 350 -17.13 9.07 -24.40
C LYS A 350 -15.90 8.26 -24.81
N SER A 351 -15.86 7.79 -26.05
CA SER A 351 -14.59 7.30 -26.61
C SER A 351 -13.63 8.48 -26.75
N PRO A 352 -12.34 8.35 -26.38
CA PRO A 352 -11.37 9.42 -26.59
C PRO A 352 -11.31 9.75 -28.08
N ASN A 353 -11.40 11.04 -28.43
CA ASN A 353 -11.11 11.48 -29.79
C ASN A 353 -9.61 11.26 -30.03
N ILE A 354 -9.26 10.23 -30.80
CA ILE A 354 -7.88 9.91 -31.20
C ILE A 354 -7.41 10.91 -32.25
#